data_AF-A0A7J4T5Y6-F1
#
_entry.id   AF-A0A7J4T5Y6-F1
#
_cell.length_a   1.000
_cell.length_b   1.000
_cell.length_c   1.000
_cell.angle_alpha   90.00
_cell.angle_beta   90.00
_cell.angle_gamma   90.00
#
_symmetry.space_group_name_H-M   'P 1'
#
loop_
_entity.id
_entity.type
_entity.pdbx_description
1 polymer ?
#
loop_
_entity_poly.entity_id
_entity_poly.type
_entity_poly.pdbx_seq_one_letter_code
_entity_poly.pdbx_strand_id
1 'polypeptide(L)'
;MGRAFREGVEKHRKINMRVKPKQWKPLDDLKGLTSRTQQTKLTMGPLQEVPAMVRIEEEHWIFERISQEVLTQLTHRLVIHKPSGTEAIGGTLDLQTAVEVARRMAQKNGQVVMIEPL
;
A
#
# COMPACT_ATOMS: atom_id res chain seq x y z
N MET A 1 -34.10 23.45 -21.98
CA MET A 1 -32.78 22.93 -21.57
C MET A 1 -31.81 24.11 -21.38
N GLY A 2 -30.92 24.02 -20.39
CA GLY A 2 -30.40 25.15 -19.61
C GLY A 2 -29.48 26.15 -20.33
N ARG A 3 -29.74 27.44 -20.11
CA ARG A 3 -28.74 28.51 -20.22
C ARG A 3 -28.20 28.82 -18.83
N ALA A 4 -27.31 27.95 -18.36
CA ALA A 4 -26.60 28.14 -17.12
C ALA A 4 -25.46 29.17 -17.34
N PHE A 5 -25.56 30.32 -16.68
CA PHE A 5 -24.46 31.16 -16.20
C PHE A 5 -23.27 31.40 -17.15
N ARG A 6 -23.41 32.32 -18.10
CA ARG A 6 -22.28 32.87 -18.88
C ARG A 6 -22.05 34.37 -18.72
N GLU A 7 -22.82 35.06 -17.89
CA GLU A 7 -22.48 36.40 -17.45
C GLU A 7 -21.53 36.30 -16.25
N GLY A 8 -20.24 36.43 -16.52
CA GLY A 8 -19.25 36.64 -15.49
C GLY A 8 -19.62 37.86 -14.64
N VAL A 9 -19.41 37.76 -13.33
CA VAL A 9 -19.66 38.85 -12.38
C VAL A 9 -19.00 40.14 -12.87
N GLU A 10 -19.82 41.19 -13.04
CA GLU A 10 -19.37 42.53 -13.42
C GLU A 10 -18.16 42.98 -12.60
N LYS A 11 -17.15 43.57 -13.24
CA LYS A 11 -15.87 43.95 -12.59
C LYS A 11 -16.06 44.78 -11.32
N HIS A 12 -17.08 45.64 -11.28
CA HIS A 12 -17.41 46.54 -10.17
C HIS A 12 -18.14 45.85 -9.00
N ARG A 13 -18.73 44.66 -9.22
CA ARG A 13 -19.38 43.84 -8.18
C ARG A 13 -18.46 42.75 -7.62
N LYS A 14 -17.19 42.71 -8.04
CA LYS A 14 -16.22 41.75 -7.51
C LYS A 14 -15.73 42.20 -6.13
N ILE A 15 -16.05 41.40 -5.11
CA ILE A 15 -15.48 41.58 -3.78
C ILE A 15 -14.03 41.09 -3.83
N ASN A 16 -13.08 42.02 -3.78
CA ASN A 16 -11.66 41.70 -3.68
C ASN A 16 -11.33 41.36 -2.22
N MET A 17 -11.47 40.10 -1.85
CA MET A 17 -11.01 39.60 -0.56
C MET A 17 -9.48 39.44 -0.60
N ARG A 18 -8.75 40.26 0.18
CA ARG A 18 -7.32 40.00 0.43
C ARG A 18 -7.24 38.78 1.34
N VAL A 19 -6.95 37.61 0.76
CA VAL A 19 -6.65 36.41 1.54
C VAL A 19 -5.40 36.71 2.37
N LYS A 20 -5.56 36.89 3.69
CA LYS A 20 -4.40 37.00 4.57
C LYS A 20 -3.70 35.64 4.52
N PRO A 21 -2.41 35.56 4.12
CA PRO A 21 -1.69 34.31 4.20
C PRO A 21 -1.66 33.90 5.67
N LYS A 22 -2.34 32.80 6.00
CA LYS A 22 -2.23 32.21 7.33
C LYS A 22 -0.78 31.75 7.48
N GLN A 23 0.00 32.44 8.30
CA GLN A 23 1.32 31.94 8.70
C GLN A 23 1.09 30.74 9.60
N TRP A 24 1.20 29.55 9.01
CA TRP A 24 1.23 28.31 9.77
C TRP A 24 2.42 28.38 10.73
N LYS A 25 2.15 28.29 12.03
CA LYS A 25 3.20 28.17 13.04
C LYS A 25 3.35 26.67 13.31
N PRO A 26 4.31 25.99 12.66
CA PRO A 26 4.35 24.52 12.63
C PRO A 26 4.37 23.91 14.03
N LEU A 27 5.02 24.54 15.02
CA LEU A 27 5.10 23.97 16.36
C LEU A 27 3.82 24.13 17.19
N ASP A 28 3.05 25.21 17.01
CA ASP A 28 1.84 25.45 17.81
C ASP A 28 0.61 24.81 17.18
N ASP A 29 0.48 24.87 15.85
CA ASP A 29 -0.64 24.28 15.13
C ASP A 29 -0.60 22.74 15.14
N LEU A 30 0.61 22.14 15.27
CA LEU A 30 0.78 20.68 15.31
C LEU A 30 0.63 20.08 16.71
N LYS A 31 0.67 20.86 17.80
CA LYS A 31 0.53 20.35 19.19
C LYS A 31 -0.78 19.59 19.42
N GLY A 32 -1.87 20.06 18.80
CA GLY A 32 -3.16 19.39 18.88
C GLY A 32 -3.22 18.12 18.05
N LEU A 33 -2.51 18.06 16.92
CA LEU A 33 -2.39 16.86 16.08
C LEU A 33 -1.53 15.80 16.78
N THR A 34 -0.37 16.18 17.32
CA THR A 34 0.53 15.26 18.02
C THR A 34 -0.12 14.66 19.26
N SER A 35 -0.82 15.46 20.06
CA SER A 35 -1.52 14.97 21.26
C SER A 35 -2.62 13.96 20.92
N ARG A 36 -3.41 14.23 19.86
CA ARG A 36 -4.44 13.30 19.38
C ARG A 36 -3.83 12.02 18.82
N THR A 37 -2.77 12.11 18.03
CA THR A 37 -2.07 10.94 17.50
C THR A 37 -1.52 10.05 18.62
N GLN A 38 -0.97 10.63 19.70
CA GLN A 38 -0.49 9.86 20.85
C GLN A 38 -1.63 9.16 21.60
N GLN A 39 -2.75 9.85 21.84
CA GLN A 39 -3.93 9.23 22.45
C GLN A 39 -4.50 8.10 21.58
N THR A 40 -4.64 8.33 20.27
CA THR A 40 -5.09 7.29 19.35
C THR A 40 -4.14 6.09 19.33
N LYS A 41 -2.82 6.33 19.34
CA LYS A 41 -1.80 5.27 19.40
C LYS A 41 -1.94 4.40 20.66
N LEU A 42 -2.25 5.00 21.81
CA LEU A 42 -2.50 4.24 23.05
C LEU A 42 -3.77 3.37 22.95
N THR A 43 -4.80 3.85 22.25
CA THR A 43 -6.07 3.13 22.06
C THR A 43 -5.99 2.03 21.00
N MET A 44 -5.16 2.18 19.96
CA MET A 44 -5.12 1.25 18.82
C MET A 44 -4.47 -0.11 19.11
N GLY A 45 -3.83 -0.30 20.27
CA GLY A 45 -3.12 -1.53 20.61
C GLY A 45 -1.80 -1.70 19.83
N PRO A 46 -1.10 -2.84 20.02
CA PRO A 46 0.15 -3.10 19.32
C PRO A 46 -0.07 -3.21 17.81
N LEU A 47 0.87 -2.68 17.02
CA LEU A 47 0.88 -2.83 15.57
C LEU A 47 0.97 -4.33 15.24
N GLN A 48 -0.12 -4.89 14.75
CA GLN A 48 -0.17 -6.27 14.28
C GLN A 48 0.23 -6.29 12.80
N GLU A 49 1.29 -7.03 12.48
CA GLU A 49 1.67 -7.28 11.09
C GLU A 49 0.52 -8.04 10.41
N VAL A 50 -0.07 -7.43 9.39
CA VAL A 50 -1.13 -8.06 8.59
C VAL A 50 -0.46 -8.77 7.42
N PRO A 51 -0.51 -10.12 7.36
CA PRO A 51 0.04 -10.87 6.24
C PRO A 51 -0.76 -10.59 4.96
N ALA A 52 -0.08 -10.10 3.93
CA ALA A 52 -0.65 -9.91 2.58
C ALA A 52 -0.08 -10.98 1.64
N MET A 53 -0.93 -11.66 0.86
CA MET A 53 -0.49 -12.47 -0.28
C MET A 53 -0.66 -11.63 -1.53
N VAL A 54 0.33 -11.69 -2.40
CA VAL A 54 0.26 -11.09 -3.72
C VAL A 54 -0.21 -12.16 -4.69
N ARG A 55 -1.35 -11.93 -5.34
CA ARG A 55 -1.84 -12.77 -6.44
C ARG A 55 -1.57 -12.05 -7.76
N ILE A 56 -0.87 -12.72 -8.67
CA ILE A 56 -0.61 -12.18 -10.01
C ILE A 56 -1.63 -12.80 -10.97
N GLU A 57 -2.67 -12.02 -11.30
CA GLU A 57 -3.59 -12.32 -12.40
C GLU A 57 -3.40 -11.29 -13.51
N GLU A 58 -3.35 -11.75 -14.76
CA GLU A 58 -3.35 -10.91 -15.97
C GLU A 58 -2.35 -9.75 -15.95
N GLU A 59 -1.16 -9.96 -15.35
CA GLU A 59 -0.07 -8.97 -15.25
C GLU A 59 -0.35 -7.75 -14.35
N HIS A 60 -1.41 -7.79 -13.54
CA HIS A 60 -1.74 -6.76 -12.57
C HIS A 60 -1.47 -7.24 -11.13
N TRP A 61 -0.91 -6.36 -10.31
CA TRP A 61 -0.68 -6.62 -8.88
C TRP A 61 -1.97 -6.40 -8.11
N ILE A 62 -2.58 -7.47 -7.60
CA ILE A 62 -3.77 -7.40 -6.74
C ILE A 62 -3.35 -7.69 -5.30
N PHE A 63 -3.63 -6.74 -4.40
CA PHE A 63 -3.46 -6.91 -2.96
C PHE A 63 -4.80 -7.31 -2.35
N GLU A 64 -4.84 -8.49 -1.73
CA GLU A 64 -6.05 -9.03 -1.11
C GLU A 64 -5.84 -9.27 0.39
N ARG A 65 -6.88 -9.03 1.21
CA ARG A 65 -6.90 -9.43 2.62
C ARG A 65 -7.37 -10.86 2.72
N ILE A 66 -6.63 -11.68 3.46
CA ILE A 66 -6.80 -13.14 3.40
C ILE A 66 -7.01 -13.65 4.81
N SER A 67 -7.85 -14.68 4.92
CA SER A 67 -8.10 -15.34 6.19
C SER A 67 -6.84 -16.07 6.68
N GLN A 68 -6.73 -16.19 8.00
CA GLN A 68 -5.62 -16.89 8.64
C GLN A 68 -5.58 -18.39 8.27
N GLU A 69 -6.73 -18.97 7.96
CA GLU A 69 -6.87 -20.36 7.50
C GLU A 69 -6.09 -20.62 6.21
N VAL A 70 -6.13 -19.69 5.26
CA VAL A 70 -5.40 -19.84 3.99
C VAL A 70 -3.89 -19.76 4.20
N LEU A 71 -3.43 -18.92 5.15
CA LEU A 71 -2.01 -18.81 5.48
C LEU A 71 -1.47 -20.10 6.10
N THR A 72 -2.27 -20.77 6.93
CA THR A 72 -1.89 -22.07 7.50
C THR A 72 -1.81 -23.20 6.47
N GLN A 73 -2.40 -23.01 5.28
CA GLN A 73 -2.37 -23.99 4.20
C GLN A 73 -1.18 -23.80 3.24
N LEU A 74 -0.37 -22.75 3.42
CA LEU A 74 0.82 -22.54 2.61
C LEU A 74 1.86 -23.63 2.94
N THR A 75 2.41 -24.25 1.90
CA THR A 75 3.33 -25.39 2.04
C THR A 75 4.73 -25.06 1.55
N HIS A 76 4.88 -24.15 0.59
CA HIS A 76 6.17 -23.82 -0.01
C HIS A 76 6.43 -22.31 0.01
N ARG A 77 7.63 -21.91 0.43
CA ARG A 77 8.13 -20.53 0.44
C ARG A 77 9.05 -20.29 -0.75
N LEU A 78 8.87 -19.14 -1.40
CA LEU A 78 9.70 -18.66 -2.50
C LEU A 78 10.71 -17.64 -1.99
N VAL A 79 11.99 -17.88 -2.25
CA VAL A 79 13.09 -17.10 -1.68
C VAL A 79 14.09 -16.66 -2.76
N ILE A 80 14.48 -15.39 -2.76
CA ILE A 80 15.55 -14.86 -3.62
C ILE A 80 16.80 -14.62 -2.79
N HIS A 81 17.94 -15.07 -3.31
CA HIS A 81 19.24 -14.66 -2.79
C HIS A 81 19.70 -13.38 -3.49
N LYS A 82 19.81 -12.30 -2.72
CA LYS A 82 20.44 -11.04 -3.15
C LYS A 82 21.79 -10.88 -2.42
N PRO A 83 22.71 -10.05 -2.95
CA PRO A 83 23.96 -9.74 -2.25
C PRO A 83 23.74 -9.16 -0.84
N SER A 84 22.60 -8.49 -0.62
CA SER A 84 22.18 -7.91 0.66
C SER A 84 21.57 -8.92 1.64
N GLY A 85 21.37 -10.17 1.21
CA GLY A 85 20.75 -11.22 2.02
C GLY A 85 19.65 -11.98 1.30
N THR A 86 18.98 -12.82 2.07
CA THR A 86 17.91 -13.70 1.60
C THR A 86 16.56 -13.03 1.83
N GLU A 87 15.73 -12.91 0.78
CA GLU A 87 14.42 -12.25 0.85
C GLU A 87 13.33 -13.22 0.40
N ALA A 88 12.32 -13.41 1.26
CA ALA A 88 11.15 -14.22 0.92
C ALA A 88 10.15 -13.38 0.11
N ILE A 89 9.77 -13.87 -1.06
CA ILE A 89 8.83 -13.19 -1.96
C ILE A 89 7.39 -13.50 -1.57
N GLY A 90 7.14 -14.73 -1.14
CA GLY A 90 5.79 -15.23 -0.84
C GLY A 90 5.75 -16.73 -0.61
N GLY A 91 4.54 -17.26 -0.43
CA GLY A 91 4.28 -18.68 -0.27
C GLY A 91 3.25 -19.19 -1.27
N THR A 92 3.24 -20.50 -1.50
CA THR A 92 2.31 -21.20 -2.39
C THR A 92 1.71 -22.41 -1.68
N LEU A 93 0.51 -22.82 -2.12
CA LEU A 93 -0.24 -23.95 -1.56
C LEU A 93 0.32 -25.30 -2.00
N ASP A 94 1.00 -25.35 -3.15
CA ASP A 94 1.47 -26.57 -3.79
C ASP A 94 2.78 -26.34 -4.56
N LEU A 95 3.58 -27.41 -4.69
CA LEU A 95 4.88 -27.37 -5.35
C LEU A 95 4.77 -27.00 -6.84
N GLN A 96 3.71 -27.45 -7.51
CA GLN A 96 3.53 -27.21 -8.94
C GLN A 96 3.37 -25.71 -9.22
N THR A 97 2.53 -25.03 -8.46
CA THR A 97 2.41 -23.56 -8.51
C THR A 97 3.74 -22.87 -8.15
N ALA A 98 4.47 -23.35 -7.13
CA ALA A 98 5.77 -22.81 -6.78
C ALA A 98 6.78 -22.85 -7.95
N VAL A 99 6.85 -23.98 -8.65
CA VAL A 99 7.72 -24.18 -9.82
C VAL A 99 7.29 -23.31 -10.99
N GLU A 100 5.99 -23.16 -11.23
CA GLU A 100 5.49 -22.31 -12.30
C GLU A 100 5.83 -20.83 -12.06
N VAL A 101 5.64 -20.35 -10.82
CA VAL A 101 6.03 -18.99 -10.43
C VAL A 101 7.54 -18.79 -10.60
N ALA A 102 8.36 -19.73 -10.10
CA ALA A 102 9.81 -19.67 -10.26
C ALA A 102 10.24 -19.63 -11.74
N ARG A 103 9.60 -20.44 -12.60
CA ARG A 103 9.84 -20.43 -14.05
C ARG A 103 9.48 -19.09 -14.68
N ARG A 104 8.33 -18.52 -14.34
CA ARG A 104 7.89 -17.20 -14.86
C ARG A 104 8.83 -16.09 -14.40
N MET A 105 9.29 -16.12 -13.16
CA MET A 105 10.26 -15.16 -12.63
C MET A 105 11.62 -15.26 -13.33
N ALA A 106 12.10 -16.48 -13.59
CA ALA A 106 13.34 -16.69 -14.34
C ALA A 106 13.23 -16.15 -15.77
N GLN A 107 12.08 -16.35 -16.43
CA GLN A 107 11.85 -15.91 -17.80
C GLN A 107 11.67 -14.40 -17.95
N LYS A 108 10.88 -13.76 -17.07
CA LYS A 108 10.56 -12.32 -17.17
C LYS A 108 11.64 -11.43 -16.55
N ASN A 109 12.25 -11.86 -15.45
CA ASN A 109 13.11 -11.00 -14.63
C ASN A 109 14.57 -11.50 -14.57
N GLY A 110 14.89 -12.67 -15.13
CA GLY A 110 16.22 -13.28 -15.03
C GLY A 110 16.58 -13.68 -13.60
N GLN A 111 15.59 -13.80 -12.71
CA GLN A 111 15.79 -14.07 -11.29
C GLN A 111 15.64 -15.56 -11.01
N VAL A 112 16.63 -16.13 -10.32
CA VAL A 112 16.58 -17.51 -9.82
C VAL A 112 15.98 -17.50 -8.42
N VAL A 113 15.01 -18.39 -8.20
CA VAL A 113 14.25 -18.47 -6.95
C VAL A 113 14.47 -19.84 -6.32
N MET A 114 14.73 -19.87 -5.02
CA MET A 114 14.78 -21.09 -4.23
C MET A 114 13.39 -21.40 -3.67
N ILE A 115 13.00 -22.67 -3.72
CA ILE A 115 11.73 -23.15 -3.17
C ILE A 115 12.05 -23.95 -1.91
N GLU A 116 11.55 -23.50 -0.77
CA GLU A 116 11.74 -24.16 0.53
C GLU A 116 10.39 -24.65 1.06
N PRO A 117 10.32 -25.84 1.68
CA PRO A 117 9.14 -26.24 2.44
C PRO A 117 8.98 -25.36 3.69
N LEU A 118 7.73 -25.06 4.07
CA LEU A 118 7.36 -24.33 5.28
C LEU A 118 7.25 -25.25 6.51
#